data_AF-A0A925QQP5-F1
#
_entry.id   AF-A0A925QQP5-F1
#
_cell.length_a   1.000
_cell.length_b   1.000
_cell.length_c   1.000
_cell.angle_alpha   90.00
_cell.angle_beta   90.00
_cell.angle_gamma   90.00
#
_symmetry.space_group_name_H-M   'P 1'
#
loop_
_entity.id
_entity.type
_entity.pdbx_description
1 polymer ?
#
loop_
_entity_poly.entity_id
_entity_poly.type
_entity_poly.pdbx_seq_one_letter_code
_entity_poly.pdbx_strand_id
1 'polypeptide(L)'
;MNKPLRIALSVASAVLAFVLLALLVLIVNSHRKLDRRIDIEVAPLAYTADPGARQRGKYVYESRGCIECHGAGGGGRVFVDEPGSLFARGANITRGRGSAVLGYREADWVRA
;
A
#
# COMPACT_ATOMS: atom_id res chain seq x y z
N MET A 1 -17.91 54.18 -7.47
CA MET A 1 -17.41 53.01 -8.25
C MET A 1 -18.16 52.94 -9.58
N ASN A 2 -17.45 52.94 -10.71
CA ASN A 2 -18.04 52.94 -12.05
C ASN A 2 -18.71 51.59 -12.37
N LYS A 3 -19.84 51.62 -13.10
CA LYS A 3 -20.61 50.43 -13.52
C LYS A 3 -19.74 49.28 -14.08
N PRO A 4 -18.76 49.50 -14.99
CA PRO A 4 -17.97 48.40 -15.54
C PRO A 4 -17.10 47.69 -14.48
N LEU A 5 -16.53 48.41 -13.52
CA LEU A 5 -15.72 47.81 -12.47
C LEU A 5 -16.55 46.94 -11.52
N ARG A 6 -17.79 47.36 -11.21
CA ARG A 6 -18.74 46.56 -10.40
C ARG A 6 -19.10 45.26 -11.09
N ILE A 7 -19.30 45.29 -12.41
CA ILE A 7 -19.60 44.11 -13.21
C ILE A 7 -18.38 43.17 -13.22
N ALA A 8 -17.19 43.68 -13.49
CA ALA A 8 -15.96 42.89 -13.51
C ALA A 8 -15.69 42.20 -12.15
N LEU A 9 -15.85 42.91 -11.04
CA LEU A 9 -15.70 42.34 -9.69
C LEU A 9 -16.75 41.26 -9.39
N SER A 10 -17.99 41.44 -9.84
CA SER A 10 -19.07 40.46 -9.65
C SER A 10 -18.78 39.18 -10.43
N VAL A 11 -18.30 39.30 -11.68
CA VAL A 11 -17.90 38.16 -12.51
C VAL A 11 -16.72 37.42 -11.90
N ALA A 12 -15.66 38.13 -11.48
CA ALA A 12 -14.50 37.53 -10.84
C ALA A 12 -14.87 36.77 -9.56
N SER A 13 -15.76 37.34 -8.75
CA SER A 13 -16.26 36.69 -7.52
C SER A 13 -17.07 35.44 -7.83
N ALA A 14 -17.91 35.47 -8.87
CA ALA A 14 -18.69 34.30 -9.30
C ALA A 14 -17.79 33.17 -9.82
N VAL A 15 -16.76 33.49 -10.62
CA VAL A 15 -15.78 32.51 -11.10
C VAL A 15 -15.02 31.91 -9.93
N LEU A 16 -14.55 32.73 -8.99
CA LEU A 16 -13.84 32.23 -7.80
C LEU A 16 -14.73 31.30 -6.96
N ALA A 17 -15.98 31.68 -6.71
CA ALA A 17 -16.93 30.85 -5.98
C ALA A 17 -17.17 29.51 -6.69
N PHE A 18 -17.30 29.51 -8.02
CA PHE A 18 -17.46 28.30 -8.82
C PHE A 18 -16.24 27.38 -8.72
N VAL A 19 -15.02 27.93 -8.84
CA VAL A 19 -13.78 27.16 -8.72
C VAL A 19 -13.64 26.55 -7.32
N LEU A 20 -13.90 27.33 -6.27
CA LEU A 20 -13.84 26.83 -4.89
C LEU A 20 -14.86 25.71 -4.65
N LEU A 21 -16.09 25.85 -5.16
CA LEU A 21 -17.10 24.81 -5.07
C LEU A 21 -16.69 23.54 -5.83
N ALA A 22 -16.14 23.68 -7.04
CA ALA A 22 -15.65 22.55 -7.82
C ALA A 22 -14.53 21.81 -7.09
N LEU A 23 -13.55 22.53 -6.53
CA LEU A 23 -12.46 21.94 -5.74
C LEU A 23 -13.01 21.22 -4.50
N LEU A 24 -13.95 21.83 -3.78
CA LEU A 24 -14.59 21.20 -2.63
C LEU A 24 -15.26 19.88 -3.00
N VAL A 25 -16.03 19.86 -4.09
CA VAL A 25 -16.71 18.66 -4.59
C VAL A 25 -15.71 17.57 -4.97
N LEU A 26 -14.64 17.93 -5.69
CA LEU A 26 -13.59 17.00 -6.08
C LEU A 26 -12.88 16.40 -4.87
N ILE A 27 -12.53 17.23 -3.89
CA ILE A 27 -11.85 16.79 -2.66
C ILE A 27 -12.76 15.86 -1.86
N VAL A 28 -14.03 16.22 -1.64
CA VAL A 28 -14.97 15.38 -0.90
C VAL A 28 -15.20 14.04 -1.59
N ASN A 29 -15.39 14.04 -2.91
CA ASN A 29 -15.56 12.79 -3.66
C ASN A 29 -14.28 11.95 -3.70
N SER A 30 -13.11 12.59 -3.75
CA SER A 30 -11.82 11.93 -3.64
C SER A 30 -11.69 11.23 -2.29
N HIS A 31 -11.94 11.94 -1.18
CA HIS A 31 -11.91 11.35 0.15
C HIS A 31 -12.90 10.20 0.31
N ARG A 32 -14.15 10.36 -0.15
CA ARG A 32 -15.14 9.27 -0.15
C ARG A 32 -14.66 8.03 -0.89
N LYS A 33 -13.94 8.21 -1.99
CA LYS A 33 -13.38 7.09 -2.78
C LYS A 33 -12.15 6.48 -2.11
N LEU A 34 -11.26 7.30 -1.55
CA LEU A 34 -10.05 6.86 -0.85
C LEU A 34 -10.38 6.13 0.46
N ASP A 35 -11.39 6.60 1.19
CA ASP A 35 -11.83 6.03 2.47
C ASP A 35 -12.77 4.83 2.29
N ARG A 36 -13.11 4.48 1.04
CA ARG A 36 -13.96 3.33 0.76
C ARG A 36 -13.26 2.05 1.22
N ARG A 37 -13.79 1.45 2.29
CA ARG A 37 -13.41 0.11 2.74
C ARG A 37 -14.31 -0.92 2.06
N ILE A 38 -13.71 -1.93 1.47
CA ILE A 38 -14.41 -3.10 0.92
C ILE A 38 -14.12 -4.24 1.88
N ASP A 39 -15.14 -4.65 2.62
CA ASP A 39 -15.03 -5.80 3.50
C ASP A 39 -15.06 -7.06 2.66
N ILE A 40 -13.94 -7.77 2.63
CA ILE A 40 -13.80 -9.07 1.98
C ILE A 40 -13.78 -10.11 3.08
N GLU A 41 -14.72 -11.05 3.02
CA GLU A 41 -14.72 -12.21 3.90
C GLU A 41 -13.51 -13.09 3.55
N VAL A 42 -12.60 -13.23 4.51
CA VAL A 42 -11.39 -14.05 4.35
C VAL A 42 -11.75 -15.49 4.69
N ALA A 43 -11.99 -16.29 3.66
CA ALA A 43 -12.19 -17.73 3.83
C ALA A 43 -10.85 -18.40 4.17
N PRO A 44 -10.82 -19.29 5.18
CA PRO A 44 -9.63 -20.06 5.48
C PRO A 44 -9.29 -21.01 4.32
N LEU A 45 -8.02 -21.02 3.93
CA LEU A 45 -7.43 -21.91 2.95
C LEU A 45 -6.74 -23.08 3.66
N ALA A 46 -7.23 -24.28 3.38
CA ALA A 46 -6.55 -25.49 3.80
C ALA A 46 -5.13 -25.53 3.19
N TYR A 47 -4.12 -25.69 4.03
CA TYR A 47 -2.73 -25.88 3.61
C TYR A 47 -2.12 -27.10 4.33
N THR A 48 -1.11 -27.68 3.70
CA THR A 48 -0.30 -28.77 4.25
C THR A 48 1.15 -28.29 4.41
N ALA A 49 1.83 -28.82 5.42
CA ALA A 49 3.25 -28.56 5.68
C ALA A 49 4.15 -29.77 5.38
N ASP A 50 3.63 -30.71 4.57
CA ASP A 50 4.37 -31.88 4.10
C ASP A 50 5.61 -31.50 3.27
N PRO A 51 6.54 -32.45 3.04
CA PRO A 51 7.76 -32.17 2.30
C PRO A 51 7.53 -31.63 0.88
N GLY A 52 6.48 -32.08 0.17
CA GLY A 52 6.14 -31.61 -1.17
C GLY A 52 5.67 -30.16 -1.17
N ALA A 53 4.83 -29.79 -0.20
CA ALA A 53 4.39 -28.42 0.00
C ALA A 53 5.56 -27.49 0.36
N ARG A 54 6.51 -27.96 1.20
CA ARG A 54 7.74 -27.21 1.51
C ARG A 54 8.64 -27.01 0.30
N GLN A 55 8.82 -28.05 -0.52
CA GLN A 55 9.62 -27.95 -1.74
C GLN A 55 8.99 -27.00 -2.76
N ARG A 56 7.66 -27.05 -2.92
CA ARG A 56 6.91 -26.09 -3.73
C ARG A 56 7.02 -24.67 -3.17
N GLY A 57 6.89 -24.49 -1.87
CA GLY A 57 7.07 -23.20 -1.20
C GLY A 57 8.45 -22.61 -1.44
N LYS A 58 9.50 -23.43 -1.33
CA LYS A 58 10.88 -23.04 -1.67
C LYS A 58 11.00 -22.62 -3.13
N TYR A 59 10.45 -23.41 -4.07
CA TYR A 59 10.45 -23.05 -5.48
C TYR A 59 9.80 -21.68 -5.74
N VAL A 60 8.62 -21.43 -5.16
CA VAL A 60 7.93 -20.13 -5.29
C VAL A 60 8.76 -19.00 -4.67
N TYR A 61 9.34 -19.22 -3.49
CA TYR A 61 10.17 -18.25 -2.79
C TYR A 61 11.38 -17.81 -3.62
N GLU A 62 12.03 -18.75 -4.29
CA GLU A 62 13.19 -18.51 -5.15
C GLU A 62 12.78 -17.94 -6.51
N SER A 63 11.71 -18.46 -7.13
CA SER A 63 11.32 -18.10 -8.49
C SER A 63 10.53 -16.80 -8.60
N ARG A 64 9.92 -16.31 -7.51
CA ARG A 64 9.08 -15.09 -7.50
C ARG A 64 9.80 -13.86 -6.93
N GLY A 65 11.11 -13.96 -6.72
CA GLY A 65 11.94 -12.82 -6.31
C GLY A 65 11.84 -12.47 -4.82
N CYS A 66 11.20 -13.29 -3.99
CA CYS A 66 11.13 -13.05 -2.54
C CYS A 66 12.54 -13.00 -1.93
N ILE A 67 13.43 -13.87 -2.43
CA ILE A 67 14.83 -13.98 -2.00
C ILE A 67 15.63 -12.68 -2.21
N GLU A 68 15.29 -11.86 -3.21
CA GLU A 68 16.05 -10.66 -3.56
C GLU A 68 16.05 -9.63 -2.43
N CYS A 69 14.92 -9.49 -1.74
CA CYS A 69 14.74 -8.56 -0.62
C CYS A 69 14.86 -9.28 0.73
N HIS A 70 14.31 -10.49 0.85
CA HIS A 70 14.20 -11.19 2.14
C HIS A 70 15.36 -12.17 2.43
N GLY A 71 16.29 -12.35 1.48
CA GLY A 71 17.46 -13.21 1.62
C GLY A 71 17.14 -14.71 1.53
N ALA A 72 18.15 -15.56 1.38
CA ALA A 72 17.94 -16.99 1.12
C ALA A 72 17.09 -17.72 2.18
N GLY A 73 17.19 -17.30 3.44
CA GLY A 73 16.44 -17.88 4.56
C GLY A 73 15.20 -17.09 4.99
N GLY A 74 14.83 -16.01 4.29
CA GLY A 74 13.71 -15.15 4.69
C GLY A 74 13.98 -14.24 5.88
N GLY A 75 15.20 -14.21 6.41
CA GLY A 75 15.58 -13.40 7.57
C GLY A 75 15.71 -11.90 7.31
N GLY A 76 15.52 -11.47 6.06
CA GLY A 76 15.77 -10.11 5.61
C GLY A 76 17.23 -9.89 5.23
N ARG A 77 17.48 -9.11 4.18
CA ARG A 77 18.82 -8.63 3.80
C ARG A 77 18.79 -7.16 3.43
N VAL A 78 19.92 -6.48 3.59
CA VAL A 78 20.13 -5.19 2.94
C VAL A 78 20.29 -5.47 1.44
N PHE A 79 19.46 -4.82 0.63
CA PHE A 79 19.48 -4.98 -0.82
C PHE A 79 19.67 -3.64 -1.55
N VAL A 80 19.58 -2.52 -0.83
CA VAL A 80 20.06 -1.20 -1.27
C VAL A 80 20.83 -0.56 -0.12
N ASP A 81 22.03 -0.06 -0.40
CA ASP A 81 22.88 0.67 0.54
C ASP A 81 23.65 1.76 -0.22
N GLU A 82 22.95 2.85 -0.56
CA GLU A 82 23.52 4.00 -1.26
C GLU A 82 23.70 5.19 -0.30
N PRO A 83 24.95 5.56 0.04
CA PRO A 83 25.22 6.68 0.94
C PRO A 83 24.63 7.99 0.42
N GLY A 84 23.88 8.69 1.26
CA GLY A 84 23.22 9.97 0.90
C GLY A 84 22.02 9.85 -0.03
N SER A 85 21.61 8.63 -0.37
CA SER A 85 20.44 8.31 -1.21
C SER A 85 19.51 7.37 -0.44
N LEU A 86 19.43 6.10 -0.85
CA LEU A 86 18.48 5.12 -0.35
C LEU A 86 19.18 4.01 0.43
N PHE A 87 18.62 3.68 1.59
CA PHE A 87 18.92 2.46 2.32
C PHE A 87 17.65 1.61 2.38
N ALA A 88 17.72 0.36 1.92
CA ALA A 88 16.60 -0.56 1.92
C ALA A 88 16.99 -1.96 2.40
N ARG A 89 16.22 -2.46 3.36
CA ARG A 89 16.37 -3.79 3.94
C ARG A 89 15.03 -4.52 3.92
N GLY A 90 15.02 -5.74 3.40
CA GLY A 90 13.82 -6.56 3.45
C GLY A 90 13.54 -7.04 4.88
N ALA A 91 12.26 -7.11 5.24
CA ALA A 91 11.85 -7.57 6.55
C ALA A 91 12.23 -9.05 6.77
N ASN A 92 12.42 -9.44 8.03
CA ASN A 92 12.42 -10.85 8.40
C ASN A 92 10.99 -11.39 8.28
N ILE A 93 10.77 -12.39 7.42
CA ILE A 93 9.48 -13.04 7.20
C ILE A 93 9.47 -14.51 7.68
N THR A 94 10.45 -14.91 8.49
CA THR A 94 10.49 -16.24 9.12
C THR A 94 9.55 -16.32 10.33
N ARG A 95 9.56 -17.44 11.06
CA ARG A 95 8.93 -17.52 12.40
C ARG A 95 9.90 -17.18 13.54
N GLY A 96 11.07 -16.61 13.23
CA GLY A 96 12.10 -16.25 14.20
C GLY A 96 11.87 -14.88 14.87
N ARG A 97 12.68 -14.59 15.89
CA ARG A 97 12.65 -13.31 16.62
C ARG A 97 12.86 -12.12 15.66
N GLY A 98 12.07 -11.06 15.85
CA GLY A 98 12.14 -9.86 15.01
C GLY A 98 11.49 -10.02 13.62
N SER A 99 10.72 -11.09 13.42
CA SER A 99 9.92 -11.27 12.20
C SER A 99 8.71 -10.34 12.17
N ALA A 100 8.46 -9.73 11.01
CA ALA A 100 7.28 -8.93 10.74
C ALA A 100 5.99 -9.77 10.73
N VAL A 101 6.12 -11.09 10.53
CA VAL A 101 5.00 -12.03 10.41
C VAL A 101 4.96 -13.04 11.56
N LEU A 102 5.64 -12.76 12.68
CA LEU A 102 5.74 -13.70 13.81
C LEU A 102 4.36 -14.14 14.33
N GLY A 103 3.40 -13.22 14.35
CA GLY A 103 2.02 -13.47 14.80
C GLY A 103 1.03 -13.85 13.69
N TYR A 104 1.48 -13.92 12.43
CA TYR A 104 0.56 -14.18 11.32
C TYR A 104 -0.02 -15.59 11.42
N ARG A 105 -1.34 -15.63 11.31
CA ARG A 105 -2.14 -16.82 11.06
C ARG A 105 -2.34 -16.99 9.55
N GLU A 106 -2.88 -18.13 9.17
CA GLU A 106 -3.22 -18.43 7.77
C GLU A 106 -4.12 -17.35 7.15
N ALA A 107 -5.17 -16.92 7.86
CA ALA A 107 -6.04 -15.83 7.40
C ALA A 107 -5.30 -14.49 7.17
N ASP A 108 -4.21 -14.23 7.90
CA ASP A 108 -3.40 -13.01 7.69
C ASP A 108 -2.61 -13.10 6.38
N TRP A 109 -2.18 -14.31 5.98
CA TRP A 109 -1.55 -14.57 4.69
C TRP A 109 -2.54 -14.51 3.53
N VAL A 110 -3.80 -14.89 3.73
CA VAL A 110 -4.85 -14.78 2.70
C VAL A 110 -5.26 -13.32 2.48
N ARG A 111 -5.17 -12.49 3.51
CA ARG A 111 -5.50 -11.05 3.44
C ARG A 111 -4.39 -10.19 2.82
N ALA A 112 -3.13 -10.62 2.95
CA ALA A 112 -1.94 -9.82 2.64
C ALA A 112 -1.68 -9.63 1.13
#